data_AF-G1W8L4-F1
#
_entry.id   AF-G1W8L4-F1
#
_cell.length_a   1.000
_cell.length_b   1.000
_cell.length_c   1.000
_cell.angle_alpha   90.00
_cell.angle_beta   90.00
_cell.angle_gamma   90.00
#
_symmetry.space_group_name_H-M   'P 1'
#
loop_
_entity.id
_entity.type
_entity.pdbx_description
1 polymer ?
#
loop_
_entity_poly.entity_id
_entity_poly.type
_entity_poly.pdbx_seq_one_letter_code
_entity_poly.pdbx_strand_id
1 'polypeptide(L)'
;MFESCLRNFKTGSVVLSTFPVFVIPCFPHLQDIFCPSELEKTIAQWVEYYNERGFYESLDHLTPRDVYLGQGEEIKRIRETIKQNSINKRISEHKRMKYQSK
;
A
#
# COMPACT_ATOMS: atom_id res chain seq x y z
N MET A 1 1.61 -11.11 16.26
CA MET A 1 0.40 -10.26 16.28
C MET A 1 -0.17 -10.06 14.87
N PHE A 2 0.65 -9.67 13.89
CA PHE A 2 0.30 -9.55 12.45
C PHE A 2 -0.18 -10.89 11.81
N GLU A 3 0.53 -11.99 12.07
CA GLU A 3 0.20 -13.33 11.54
C GLU A 3 -1.17 -13.88 11.99
N SER A 4 -1.69 -13.42 13.14
CA SER A 4 -3.01 -13.86 13.61
C SER A 4 -4.15 -13.15 12.88
N CYS A 5 -3.92 -11.94 12.37
CA CYS A 5 -4.89 -11.21 11.56
C CYS A 5 -5.05 -11.82 10.17
N LEU A 6 -3.96 -12.28 9.54
CA LEU A 6 -3.99 -12.92 8.22
C LEU A 6 -4.70 -14.28 8.22
N ARG A 7 -4.58 -15.07 9.30
CA ARG A 7 -5.28 -16.36 9.44
C ARG A 7 -6.80 -16.22 9.45
N ASN A 8 -7.32 -15.17 10.09
CA ASN A 8 -8.76 -14.92 10.20
C ASN A 8 -9.39 -14.45 8.87
N PHE A 9 -8.60 -13.92 7.94
CA PHE A 9 -9.09 -13.48 6.63
C PHE A 9 -9.37 -14.67 5.68
N LYS A 10 -8.61 -15.77 5.79
CA LYS A 10 -8.82 -16.97 4.96
C LYS A 10 -10.02 -17.82 5.41
N THR A 11 -10.47 -17.69 6.65
CA THR A 11 -11.53 -18.53 7.24
C THR A 11 -12.92 -17.89 7.22
N GLY A 12 -13.11 -16.77 6.51
CA GLY A 12 -14.43 -16.34 6.01
C GLY A 12 -15.52 -16.15 7.06
N SER A 13 -15.19 -15.65 8.26
CA SER A 13 -16.20 -15.47 9.30
C SER A 13 -15.94 -14.25 10.17
N VAL A 14 -16.20 -13.04 9.66
CA VAL A 14 -16.87 -12.00 10.45
C VAL A 14 -17.68 -11.11 9.51
N VAL A 15 -19.01 -11.24 9.62
CA VAL A 15 -19.97 -10.31 9.03
C VAL A 15 -20.01 -9.09 9.96
N LEU A 16 -19.33 -8.01 9.58
CA LEU A 16 -19.64 -6.68 10.08
C LEU A 16 -19.83 -5.79 8.85
N SER A 17 -21.09 -5.66 8.46
CA SER A 17 -21.53 -4.64 7.50
C SER A 17 -21.03 -3.28 7.98
N THR A 18 -20.35 -2.57 7.08
CA THR A 18 -19.86 -1.19 7.20
C THR A 18 -18.78 -0.95 8.26
N PHE A 19 -17.53 -1.27 7.88
CA PHE A 19 -16.25 -0.56 8.14
C PHE A 19 -15.11 -1.57 8.37
N PRO A 20 -14.36 -2.00 7.34
CA PRO A 20 -13.14 -2.75 7.55
C PRO A 20 -11.99 -1.75 7.65
N VAL A 21 -11.81 -1.16 8.83
CA VAL A 21 -10.53 -0.50 9.15
C VAL A 21 -9.53 -1.63 9.34
N PHE A 22 -8.72 -1.89 8.30
CA PHE A 22 -7.47 -2.61 8.46
C PHE A 22 -6.78 -2.01 9.68
N VAL A 23 -6.64 -2.83 10.72
CA VAL A 23 -5.86 -2.64 11.95
C VAL A 23 -5.35 -1.22 12.06
N ILE A 24 -5.97 -0.36 12.87
CA ILE A 24 -5.31 0.87 13.33
C ILE A 24 -4.00 0.38 13.99
N PRO A 25 -2.78 0.47 13.38
CA PRO A 25 -1.58 0.27 14.20
C PRO A 25 -1.66 1.25 15.37
N CYS A 26 -1.29 0.76 16.55
CA CYS A 26 -1.26 1.51 17.80
C CYS A 26 -0.90 2.98 17.53
N PHE A 27 -1.91 3.87 17.49
CA PHE A 27 -1.71 5.25 17.09
C PHE A 27 -0.88 5.91 18.20
N PRO A 28 0.40 6.22 17.96
CA PRO A 28 1.32 6.53 19.05
C PRO A 28 1.02 7.87 19.74
N HIS A 29 0.10 8.67 19.21
CA HIS A 29 -0.15 10.05 19.63
C HIS A 29 -1.56 10.35 20.15
N LEU A 30 -2.36 9.33 20.46
CA LEU A 30 -3.76 9.53 20.91
C LEU A 30 -3.88 9.93 22.39
N GLN A 31 -2.79 9.81 23.16
CA GLN A 31 -2.83 9.91 24.63
C GLN A 31 -2.89 11.36 25.14
N ASP A 32 -2.53 12.34 24.31
CA ASP A 32 -2.37 13.74 24.72
C ASP A 32 -3.51 14.68 24.27
N ILE A 33 -4.52 14.16 23.57
CA ILE A 33 -5.59 14.99 22.98
C ILE A 33 -6.75 15.11 23.96
N PHE A 34 -6.85 16.26 24.62
CA PHE A 34 -7.80 16.52 25.70
C PHE A 34 -9.23 16.86 25.20
N CYS A 35 -9.42 17.15 23.90
CA CYS A 35 -10.69 17.55 23.31
C CYS A 35 -11.25 16.48 22.35
N PRO A 36 -12.49 15.97 22.55
CA PRO A 36 -13.09 14.95 21.68
C PRO A 36 -13.18 15.34 20.20
N SER A 37 -13.48 16.62 19.90
CA SER A 37 -13.60 17.10 18.52
C SER A 37 -12.25 17.19 17.79
N GLU A 38 -11.17 17.43 18.52
CA GLU A 38 -9.81 17.41 17.99
C GLU A 38 -9.36 15.98 17.77
N LEU A 39 -9.74 15.08 18.69
CA LEU A 39 -9.46 13.65 18.60
C LEU A 39 -10.06 13.02 17.34
N GLU A 40 -11.33 13.29 17.05
CA GLU A 40 -11.99 12.81 15.84
C GLU A 40 -11.29 13.28 14.56
N LYS A 41 -10.86 14.54 14.53
CA LYS A 41 -10.11 15.11 13.39
C LYS A 41 -8.76 14.43 13.23
N THR A 42 -8.03 14.25 14.31
CA THR A 42 -6.71 13.59 14.28
C THR A 42 -6.82 12.13 13.86
N ILE A 43 -7.83 11.41 14.34
CA ILE A 43 -8.10 10.03 13.90
C ILE A 43 -8.42 10.01 12.41
N ALA A 44 -9.32 10.88 11.93
CA ALA A 44 -9.70 10.93 10.52
C ALA A 44 -8.50 11.19 9.60
N GLN A 45 -7.67 12.18 9.94
CA GLN A 45 -6.44 12.49 9.21
C GLN A 45 -5.47 11.33 9.18
N TRP A 46 -5.37 10.58 10.28
CA TRP A 46 -4.46 9.45 10.31
C TRP A 46 -4.99 8.23 9.55
N VAL A 47 -6.29 7.97 9.61
CA VAL A 47 -6.91 6.89 8.83
C VAL A 47 -6.70 7.16 7.33
N GLU A 48 -6.89 8.41 6.90
CA GLU A 48 -6.59 8.84 5.53
C GLU A 48 -5.12 8.63 5.18
N TYR A 49 -4.21 9.10 6.04
CA TYR A 49 -2.77 8.92 5.86
C TYR A 49 -2.37 7.44 5.74
N TYR A 50 -2.85 6.59 6.66
CA TYR A 50 -2.50 5.18 6.71
C TYR A 50 -3.00 4.44 5.47
N ASN A 51 -4.25 4.68 5.08
CA ASN A 51 -4.89 3.97 3.98
C ASN A 51 -4.35 4.38 2.61
N GLU A 52 -3.99 5.65 2.43
CA GLU A 52 -3.64 6.20 1.12
C GLU A 52 -2.14 6.41 0.91
N ARG A 53 -1.37 6.62 1.97
CA ARG A 53 0.05 7.02 1.86
C ARG A 53 1.02 5.99 2.45
N GLY A 54 0.54 5.04 3.23
CA GLY A 54 1.37 3.97 3.80
C GLY A 54 1.80 2.97 2.73
N PHE A 55 3.11 2.91 2.45
CA PHE A 55 3.68 1.81 1.67
C PHE A 55 4.38 0.86 2.63
N TYR A 56 3.87 -0.36 2.74
CA TYR A 56 4.43 -1.38 3.61
C TYR A 56 5.13 -2.45 2.79
N GLU A 57 6.34 -2.83 3.19
CA GLU A 57 7.08 -3.93 2.57
C GLU A 57 6.28 -5.24 2.64
N SER A 58 5.58 -5.47 3.77
CA SER A 58 4.69 -6.62 3.95
C SER A 58 3.48 -6.64 3.01
N LEU A 59 3.09 -5.48 2.46
CA LEU A 59 2.04 -5.34 1.45
C LEU A 59 2.62 -5.21 0.03
N ASP A 60 3.88 -5.58 -0.17
CA ASP A 60 4.59 -5.46 -1.45
C ASP A 60 4.57 -4.03 -2.00
N HIS A 61 4.73 -3.05 -1.09
CA HIS A 61 4.70 -1.62 -1.42
C HIS A 61 3.40 -1.21 -2.13
N LEU A 62 2.29 -1.82 -1.74
CA LEU A 62 0.94 -1.39 -2.05
C LEU A 62 0.35 -0.62 -0.88
N THR A 63 -0.57 0.28 -1.19
CA THR A 63 -1.34 0.96 -0.13
C THR A 63 -2.37 -0.03 0.45
N PRO A 64 -2.71 0.10 1.75
CA PRO A 64 -3.79 -0.71 2.33
C PRO A 64 -5.10 -0.59 1.55
N ARG A 65 -5.40 0.59 1.00
CA ARG A 65 -6.56 0.82 0.13
C ARG A 65 -6.52 -0.06 -1.12
N ASP A 66 -5.40 -0.13 -1.83
CA ASP A 66 -5.28 -0.92 -3.07
C ASP A 66 -5.39 -2.42 -2.79
N VAL A 67 -4.87 -2.88 -1.65
CA VAL A 67 -5.03 -4.25 -1.17
C VAL A 67 -6.50 -4.55 -0.88
N TYR A 68 -7.19 -3.65 -0.17
CA TYR A 68 -8.61 -3.79 0.14
C TYR A 68 -9.49 -3.83 -1.12
N LEU A 69 -9.18 -2.96 -2.10
CA LEU A 69 -9.90 -2.92 -3.37
C LEU A 69 -9.51 -4.08 -4.32
N GLY A 70 -8.58 -4.94 -3.93
CA GLY A 70 -8.12 -6.07 -4.75
C GLY A 70 -7.35 -5.66 -6.00
N GLN A 71 -6.86 -4.41 -6.06
CA GLN A 71 -6.18 -3.85 -7.24
C GLN A 71 -4.68 -4.19 -7.29
N GLY A 72 -4.17 -4.87 -6.26
CA GLY A 72 -2.75 -5.14 -6.09
C GLY A 72 -2.11 -5.85 -7.30
N GLU A 73 -2.76 -6.87 -7.85
CA GLU A 73 -2.21 -7.64 -8.99
C GLU A 73 -2.16 -6.81 -10.28
N GLU A 74 -3.14 -5.93 -10.50
CA GLU A 74 -3.14 -5.01 -11.65
C GLU A 74 -1.96 -4.05 -11.56
N ILE A 75 -1.77 -3.44 -10.39
CA ILE A 75 -0.68 -2.49 -10.12
C ILE A 75 0.67 -3.17 -10.33
N LYS A 76 0.85 -4.39 -9.84
CA LYS A 76 2.08 -5.16 -10.02
C LYS A 76 2.36 -5.46 -11.49
N ARG A 77 1.33 -5.85 -12.26
CA ARG A 77 1.47 -6.11 -13.71
C ARG A 77 1.90 -4.86 -14.47
N ILE A 78 1.30 -3.72 -14.17
CA ILE A 78 1.65 -2.43 -14.77
C ILE A 78 3.10 -2.05 -14.42
N ARG A 79 3.50 -2.20 -13.15
CA ARG A 79 4.88 -1.93 -12.68
C ARG A 79 5.90 -2.79 -13.42
N GLU A 80 5.64 -4.09 -13.58
CA GLU A 80 6.56 -4.99 -14.30
C GLU A 80 6.67 -4.62 -15.77
N THR A 81 5.55 -4.24 -16.41
CA THR A 81 5.55 -3.78 -17.81
C THR A 81 6.40 -2.51 -17.98
N ILE A 82 6.24 -1.53 -17.09
CA ILE A 82 7.05 -0.29 -17.10
C ILE A 82 8.53 -0.61 -16.89
N LYS A 83 8.84 -1.49 -15.94
CA LYS A 83 10.21 -1.93 -15.65
C LYS A 83 10.85 -2.58 -16.88
N GLN A 84 10.16 -3.48 -17.56
CA GLN A 84 10.69 -4.11 -18.76
C GLN A 84 10.89 -3.09 -19.89
N ASN A 85 9.91 -2.21 -20.12
CA ASN A 85 10.05 -1.16 -21.13
C ASN A 85 11.28 -0.26 -20.86
N SER A 86 11.52 0.07 -19.60
CA SER A 86 12.69 0.85 -19.16
C SER A 86 14.00 0.10 -19.41
N ILE A 87 14.07 -1.20 -19.11
CA ILE A 87 15.25 -2.04 -19.36
C ILE A 87 15.53 -2.15 -20.86
N ASN A 88 14.53 -2.48 -21.67
CA ASN A 88 14.66 -2.62 -23.11
C ASN A 88 15.13 -1.32 -23.78
N LYS A 89 14.62 -0.17 -23.33
CA LYS A 89 15.07 1.14 -23.80
C LYS A 89 16.55 1.38 -23.51
N ARG A 90 17.02 1.09 -22.29
CA ARG A 90 18.44 1.21 -21.95
C ARG A 90 19.32 0.29 -22.79
N ILE A 91 18.88 -0.94 -23.04
CA ILE A 91 19.61 -1.91 -23.86
C ILE A 91 19.71 -1.42 -25.32
N SER A 92 18.62 -0.91 -25.90
CA SER A 92 18.63 -0.43 -27.28
C SER A 92 19.50 0.81 -27.46
N GLU A 93 19.43 1.76 -26.53
CA GLU A 93 20.28 2.95 -26.49
C GLU A 93 21.77 2.57 -26.37
N HIS A 94 22.09 1.64 -25.47
CA HIS A 94 23.46 1.14 -25.32
C HIS A 94 24.00 0.50 -26.61
N LYS A 95 23.19 -0.33 -27.28
CA LYS A 95 23.56 -0.91 -28.57
C LYS A 95 23.81 0.18 -29.61
N ARG A 96 22.90 1.14 -29.73
CA ARG A 96 23.04 2.28 -30.67
C ARG A 96 24.34 3.05 -30.44
N MET A 97 24.67 3.37 -29.18
CA MET A 97 25.93 4.05 -28.85
C MET A 97 27.16 3.24 -29.28
N LYS A 98 27.17 1.91 -29.04
CA LYS A 98 28.27 1.04 -29.47
C LYS A 98 28.46 0.93 -30.97
N TYR A 99 27.36 0.94 -31.75
CA TYR A 99 27.45 0.95 -33.21
C TYR A 99 27.96 2.29 -33.74
N GLN A 100 27.61 3.40 -33.08
CA GLN A 100 28.07 4.75 -33.47
C GLN A 100 29.52 5.03 -33.09
N SER A 101 30.07 4.30 -32.11
CA SER A 101 31.48 4.41 -31.70
C SER A 101 32.43 3.48 -32.48
N LYS A 102 31.91 2.71 -33.43
CA LYS A 102 32.68 1.85 -34.35
C LYS A 102 32.80 2.55 -35.69
#